data_AF-A0A2V6HSE1-F1
#
_entry.id   AF-A0A2V6HSE1-F1
#
_cell.length_a   1.000
_cell.length_b   1.000
_cell.length_c   1.000
_cell.angle_alpha   90.00
_cell.angle_beta   90.00
_cell.angle_gamma   90.00
#
_symmetry.space_group_name_H-M   'P 1'
#
loop_
_entity.id
_entity.type
_entity.pdbx_description
1 polymer ?
#
loop_
_entity_poly.entity_id
_entity_poly.type
_entity_poly.pdbx_seq_one_letter_code
_entity_poly.pdbx_strand_id
1 'polypeptide(L)'
;MKNFLPLFAFAVSIFIGTTFADDFKSMVVASGITADLPRIHGDQFMVIRNFTQDDGSPRGVVTVTKPPNGGTSINVLAAAVLDASPPDVINSVVIAGPADVSVTCGTTTGNCFISFRKDSN
;
A
#
# COMPACT_ATOMS: atom_id res chain seq x y z
N MET A 1 30.27 7.81 -43.52
CA MET A 1 31.13 7.05 -42.60
C MET A 1 30.81 7.48 -41.18
N LYS A 2 30.47 6.52 -40.29
CA LYS A 2 30.67 6.55 -38.81
C LYS A 2 29.91 7.65 -38.02
N ASN A 3 29.03 7.39 -37.04
CA ASN A 3 28.93 6.30 -36.07
C ASN A 3 27.47 6.14 -35.59
N PHE A 4 26.91 4.93 -35.70
CA PHE A 4 25.74 4.51 -34.93
C PHE A 4 26.24 3.87 -33.63
N LEU A 5 26.25 4.60 -32.51
CA LEU A 5 26.23 4.00 -31.19
C LEU A 5 24.76 3.93 -30.75
N PRO A 6 24.15 2.74 -30.59
CA PRO A 6 22.81 2.67 -30.06
C PRO A 6 22.84 3.01 -28.58
N LEU A 7 21.99 3.95 -28.18
CA LEU A 7 21.62 4.23 -26.79
C LEU A 7 21.25 2.91 -26.11
N PHE A 8 22.10 2.44 -25.20
CA PHE A 8 21.72 1.47 -24.19
C PHE A 8 20.80 2.19 -23.20
N ALA A 9 19.49 2.18 -23.49
CA ALA A 9 18.48 2.62 -22.56
C ALA A 9 18.43 1.61 -21.39
N PHE A 10 19.09 1.94 -20.28
CA PHE A 10 18.85 1.31 -18.99
C PHE A 10 17.43 1.67 -18.54
N ALA A 11 16.45 0.89 -18.99
CA ALA A 11 15.12 0.91 -18.39
C ALA A 11 15.23 0.29 -16.99
N VAL A 12 15.49 1.14 -15.99
CA VAL A 12 15.38 0.76 -14.58
C VAL A 12 13.89 0.63 -14.28
N SER A 13 13.36 -0.57 -14.45
CA SER A 13 12.03 -0.94 -13.98
C SER A 13 12.05 -0.97 -12.45
N ILE A 14 11.43 0.02 -11.81
CA ILE A 14 11.19 0.03 -10.37
C ILE A 14 10.26 -1.15 -10.06
N PHE A 15 10.84 -2.25 -9.58
CA PHE A 15 10.12 -3.47 -9.26
C PHE A 15 9.42 -3.27 -7.91
N ILE A 16 8.09 -3.05 -7.92
CA ILE A 16 7.27 -3.22 -6.73
C ILE A 16 7.14 -4.73 -6.52
N GLY A 17 8.03 -5.30 -5.70
CA GLY A 17 7.99 -6.72 -5.35
C GLY A 17 6.72 -7.03 -4.56
N THR A 18 5.85 -7.86 -5.11
CA THR A 18 4.75 -8.48 -4.34
C THR A 18 5.17 -9.91 -4.01
N THR A 19 5.03 -10.31 -2.75
CA THR A 19 5.28 -11.69 -2.31
C THR A 19 4.00 -12.25 -1.69
N PHE A 20 3.75 -13.55 -1.88
CA PHE A 20 2.58 -14.22 -1.33
C PHE A 20 2.96 -14.86 0.00
N ALA A 21 2.22 -14.53 1.06
CA ALA A 21 2.26 -15.24 2.33
C ALA A 21 0.88 -15.88 2.51
N ASP A 22 0.72 -17.09 1.96
CA ASP A 22 -0.57 -17.79 1.89
C ASP A 22 -1.64 -16.96 1.13
N ASP A 23 -2.91 -16.95 1.54
CA ASP A 23 -3.96 -16.15 0.90
C ASP A 23 -3.71 -14.62 0.92
N PHE A 24 -2.75 -14.12 1.69
CA PHE A 24 -2.45 -12.69 1.81
C PHE A 24 -1.31 -12.28 0.85
N LYS A 25 -1.53 -11.17 0.15
CA LYS A 25 -0.53 -10.50 -0.67
C LYS A 25 0.19 -9.44 0.16
N SER A 26 1.52 -9.45 0.11
CA SER A 26 2.35 -8.44 0.77
C SER A 26 2.96 -7.49 -0.27
N MET A 27 3.00 -6.21 0.08
CA MET A 27 3.53 -5.14 -0.75
C MET A 27 4.39 -4.20 0.11
N VAL A 28 5.50 -3.74 -0.48
CA VAL A 28 6.32 -2.67 0.07
C VAL A 28 5.97 -1.37 -0.66
N VAL A 29 5.64 -0.34 0.10
CA VAL A 29 5.36 1.01 -0.40
C VAL A 29 6.47 1.93 0.07
N ALA A 30 7.23 2.49 -0.87
CA ALA A 30 8.33 3.39 -0.53
C ALA A 30 7.82 4.71 0.08
N SER A 31 8.62 5.34 0.93
CA SER A 31 8.34 6.68 1.50
C SER A 31 7.92 7.68 0.41
N GLY A 32 6.84 8.42 0.66
CA GLY A 32 6.29 9.44 -0.21
C GLY A 32 5.50 8.91 -1.40
N ILE A 33 5.35 7.58 -1.54
CA ILE A 33 4.60 6.95 -2.62
C ILE A 33 3.19 6.59 -2.14
N THR A 34 2.22 6.83 -3.02
CA THR A 34 0.87 6.29 -2.91
C THR A 34 0.72 5.12 -3.88
N ALA A 35 0.19 4.01 -3.40
CA ALA A 35 -0.11 2.84 -4.20
C ALA A 35 -1.58 2.46 -4.06
N ASP A 36 -2.23 2.17 -5.19
CA ASP A 36 -3.60 1.69 -5.20
C ASP A 36 -3.64 0.17 -5.00
N LEU A 37 -4.55 -0.28 -4.14
CA LEU A 37 -4.87 -1.69 -3.96
C LEU A 37 -5.99 -2.11 -4.93
N PRO A 38 -6.16 -3.41 -5.18
CA PRO A 38 -7.24 -3.88 -6.04
C PRO A 38 -8.61 -3.43 -5.52
N ARG A 39 -9.40 -2.82 -6.41
CA ARG A 39 -10.78 -2.37 -6.12
C ARG A 39 -11.62 -3.50 -5.53
N ILE A 40 -12.45 -3.18 -4.54
CA ILE A 40 -13.39 -4.11 -3.90
C ILE A 40 -14.77 -3.94 -4.55
N HIS A 41 -15.36 -5.03 -5.06
CA HIS A 41 -16.72 -5.01 -5.63
C HIS A 41 -17.79 -5.24 -4.54
N GLY A 42 -19.07 -5.04 -4.86
CA GLY A 42 -20.14 -4.98 -3.86
C GLY A 42 -20.39 -6.25 -3.05
N ASP A 43 -19.96 -7.41 -3.55
CA ASP A 43 -20.04 -8.73 -2.93
C ASP A 43 -18.70 -9.19 -2.31
N GLN A 44 -17.75 -8.25 -2.16
CA GLN A 44 -16.40 -8.53 -1.74
C GLN A 44 -16.01 -7.69 -0.53
N PHE A 45 -14.96 -8.14 0.16
CA PHE A 45 -14.31 -7.38 1.22
C PHE A 45 -12.79 -7.55 1.13
N MET A 46 -12.07 -6.62 1.75
CA MET A 46 -10.63 -6.69 1.91
C MET A 46 -10.26 -6.71 3.39
N VAL A 47 -9.36 -7.60 3.77
CA VAL A 47 -8.76 -7.64 5.10
C VAL A 47 -7.33 -7.15 4.99
N ILE A 48 -6.97 -6.16 5.80
CA ILE A 48 -5.59 -5.70 5.98
C ILE A 48 -5.20 -6.06 7.40
N ARG A 49 -4.15 -6.86 7.57
CA ARG A 49 -3.77 -7.39 8.91
C ARG A 49 -2.43 -6.92 9.43
N ASN A 50 -1.54 -6.48 8.54
CA ASN A 50 -0.23 -5.96 8.90
C ASN A 50 0.01 -4.71 8.05
N PHE A 51 -0.11 -3.54 8.65
CA PHE A 51 0.32 -2.28 8.03
C PHE A 51 1.31 -1.59 8.96
N THR A 52 2.57 -1.67 8.60
CA THR A 52 3.69 -1.22 9.42
C THR A 52 4.60 -0.31 8.61
N GLN A 53 5.43 0.48 9.29
CA GLN A 53 6.51 1.24 8.67
C GLN A 53 7.77 1.17 9.52
N ASP A 54 8.95 1.17 8.88
CA ASP A 54 10.24 1.04 9.56
C ASP A 54 10.44 2.17 10.58
N ASP A 55 10.59 3.37 10.06
CA ASP A 55 10.69 4.65 10.75
C ASP A 55 9.83 5.67 9.98
N GLY A 56 9.89 6.95 10.34
CA GLY A 56 9.29 8.02 9.55
C GLY A 56 8.05 8.67 10.16
N SER A 57 7.85 9.94 9.78
CA SER A 57 6.73 10.77 10.21
C SER A 57 6.35 11.73 9.08
N PRO A 58 5.06 11.86 8.73
CA PRO A 58 3.89 11.25 9.38
C PRO A 58 3.76 9.75 9.11
N ARG A 59 2.89 9.07 9.87
CA ARG A 59 2.54 7.66 9.63
C ARG A 59 1.89 7.49 8.26
N GLY A 60 2.22 6.40 7.58
CA GLY A 60 1.49 5.95 6.40
C GLY A 60 0.03 5.68 6.75
N VAL A 61 -0.85 5.83 5.76
CA VAL A 61 -2.30 5.67 5.93
C VAL A 61 -2.89 4.82 4.83
N VAL A 62 -3.91 4.04 5.20
CA VAL A 62 -4.83 3.39 4.26
C VAL A 62 -6.06 4.26 4.13
N THR A 63 -6.33 4.69 2.91
CA THR A 63 -7.45 5.55 2.56
C THR A 63 -8.47 4.75 1.77
N VAL A 64 -9.74 4.86 2.17
CA VAL A 64 -10.87 4.23 1.47
C VAL A 64 -11.71 5.33 0.84
N THR A 65 -12.03 5.15 -0.44
CA THR A 65 -12.88 6.04 -1.22
C THR A 65 -14.09 5.28 -1.74
N LYS A 66 -15.28 5.87 -1.64
CA LYS A 66 -16.51 5.28 -2.19
C LYS A 66 -16.60 5.56 -3.71
N PRO A 67 -16.58 4.52 -4.58
CA PRO A 67 -16.81 4.68 -6.01
C PRO A 67 -18.31 4.86 -6.35
N PRO A 68 -18.67 5.26 -7.58
CA PRO A 68 -17.78 5.66 -8.70
C PRO A 68 -17.39 7.14 -8.68
N ASN A 69 -18.07 7.98 -7.90
CA ASN A 69 -17.98 9.44 -8.00
C ASN A 69 -17.10 10.09 -6.93
N GLY A 70 -16.10 9.36 -6.40
CA GLY A 70 -15.12 9.92 -5.48
C GLY A 70 -15.76 10.65 -4.29
N GLY A 71 -16.69 9.99 -3.60
CA GLY A 71 -17.25 10.53 -2.35
C GLY A 71 -16.15 10.75 -1.29
N THR A 72 -16.54 11.06 -0.05
CA THR A 72 -15.57 11.30 1.04
C THR A 72 -14.55 10.16 1.16
N SER A 73 -13.27 10.49 0.98
CA SER A 73 -12.14 9.62 1.30
C SER A 73 -11.88 9.65 2.80
N ILE A 74 -11.72 8.49 3.42
CA ILE A 74 -11.51 8.38 4.87
C ILE A 74 -10.29 7.51 5.13
N ASN A 75 -9.42 7.95 6.05
CA ASN A 75 -8.32 7.13 6.53
C ASN A 75 -8.86 6.13 7.54
N VAL A 76 -8.74 4.85 7.24
CA VAL A 76 -9.29 3.75 8.07
C VAL A 76 -8.25 3.04 8.90
N LEU A 77 -6.97 3.19 8.53
CA LEU A 77 -5.85 2.57 9.23
C LEU A 77 -4.61 3.45 9.07
N ALA A 78 -3.83 3.59 10.14
CA ALA A 78 -2.51 4.19 10.11
C ALA A 78 -1.45 3.11 10.38
N ALA A 79 -0.27 3.29 9.80
CA ALA A 79 0.84 2.35 9.98
C ALA A 79 1.31 2.34 11.45
N ALA A 80 1.60 1.15 11.95
CA ALA A 80 2.36 0.97 13.19
C ALA A 80 3.85 1.16 12.90
N VAL A 81 4.53 2.00 13.69
CA VAL A 81 5.96 2.27 13.55
C VAL A 81 6.73 1.19 14.31
N LEU A 82 7.61 0.48 13.60
CA LEU A 82 8.34 -0.66 14.16
C LEU A 82 9.40 -0.22 15.18
N ASP A 83 10.03 0.94 14.98
CA ASP A 83 11.04 1.49 15.88
C ASP A 83 10.47 2.45 16.96
N ALA A 84 9.17 2.36 17.24
CA ALA A 84 8.54 3.17 18.29
C ALA A 84 8.86 2.65 19.70
N SER A 85 9.09 3.59 20.62
CA SER A 85 9.22 3.32 22.06
C SER A 85 8.24 4.21 22.85
N PRO A 86 7.14 3.66 23.41
CA PRO A 86 6.79 2.24 23.47
C PRO A 86 6.40 1.65 22.09
N PRO A 87 6.45 0.32 21.92
CA PRO A 87 6.08 -0.33 20.66
C PRO A 87 4.63 -0.03 20.27
N ASP A 88 4.42 0.24 18.99
CA ASP A 88 3.08 0.46 18.46
C ASP A 88 2.30 -0.86 18.32
N VAL A 89 0.99 -0.77 18.55
CA VAL A 89 0.07 -1.89 18.29
C VAL A 89 -0.18 -2.00 16.80
N ILE A 90 0.10 -3.18 16.22
CA ILE A 90 -0.24 -3.50 14.84
C ILE A 90 -1.74 -3.79 14.75
N ASN A 91 -2.45 -2.93 14.02
CA ASN A 91 -3.90 -3.00 13.87
C ASN A 91 -4.29 -3.70 12.55
N SER A 92 -5.53 -4.19 12.53
CA SER A 92 -6.16 -4.78 11.33
C SER A 92 -7.48 -4.10 11.02
N VAL A 93 -7.89 -4.14 9.75
CA VAL A 93 -9.17 -3.57 9.29
C VAL A 93 -9.81 -4.48 8.25
N VAL A 94 -11.13 -4.55 8.27
CA VAL A 94 -11.96 -5.17 7.24
C VAL A 94 -12.72 -4.06 6.51
N ILE A 95 -12.57 -4.01 5.20
CA ILE A 95 -13.16 -2.99 4.33
C ILE A 95 -14.18 -3.69 3.43
N ALA A 96 -15.47 -3.35 3.59
CA ALA A 96 -16.54 -3.87 2.74
C ALA A 96 -16.61 -3.10 1.41
N GLY A 97 -16.93 -3.79 0.33
CA GLY A 97 -17.16 -3.18 -0.97
C GLY A 97 -18.57 -2.58 -1.14
N PRO A 98 -18.78 -1.78 -2.20
CA PRO A 98 -17.79 -1.38 -3.19
C PRO A 98 -16.87 -0.26 -2.70
N ALA A 99 -15.57 -0.38 -2.89
CA ALA A 99 -14.57 0.56 -2.38
C ALA A 99 -13.30 0.58 -3.24
N ASP A 100 -12.73 1.77 -3.43
CA ASP A 100 -11.37 1.96 -3.93
C ASP A 100 -10.46 2.22 -2.73
N VAL A 101 -9.32 1.54 -2.68
CA VAL A 101 -8.41 1.58 -1.53
C VAL A 101 -7.03 1.99 -2.00
N SER A 102 -6.44 2.98 -1.34
CA SER A 102 -5.07 3.41 -1.59
C SER A 102 -4.27 3.46 -0.29
N VAL A 103 -2.97 3.27 -0.43
CA VAL A 103 -2.01 3.25 0.68
C VAL A 103 -0.97 4.29 0.39
N THR A 104 -0.85 5.29 1.26
CA THR A 104 0.19 6.30 1.18
C THR A 104 1.20 6.04 2.28
N CYS A 105 2.46 5.83 1.91
CA CYS A 105 3.52 5.77 2.90
C CYS A 105 3.99 7.18 3.27
N GLY A 106 4.39 7.38 4.54
CA GLY A 106 4.86 8.66 5.06
C GLY A 106 5.94 9.32 4.20
N THR A 107 6.14 10.64 4.33
CA THR A 107 6.87 11.43 3.30
C THR A 107 8.35 11.68 3.58
N THR A 108 8.90 11.20 4.69
CA THR A 108 10.25 11.60 5.16
C THR A 108 11.28 10.49 5.03
N THR A 109 11.05 9.34 5.68
CA THR A 109 11.90 8.15 5.67
C THR A 109 11.06 6.90 5.94
N GLY A 110 11.65 5.72 5.72
CA GLY A 110 11.05 4.44 6.08
C GLY A 110 10.11 3.90 5.01
N ASN A 111 10.19 2.60 4.73
CA ASN A 111 9.23 1.95 3.86
C ASN A 111 8.03 1.49 4.68
N CYS A 112 6.87 1.44 4.03
CA CYS A 112 5.69 0.82 4.60
C CYS A 112 5.53 -0.58 4.05
N PHE A 113 5.10 -1.49 4.91
CA PHE A 113 4.84 -2.88 4.59
C PHE A 113 3.37 -3.12 4.86
N ILE A 114 2.66 -3.55 3.82
CA ILE A 114 1.24 -3.87 3.93
C ILE A 114 0.99 -5.30 3.50
N SER A 115 0.17 -6.02 4.26
CA SER A 115 -0.37 -7.33 3.88
C SER A 115 -1.89 -7.29 3.84
N PHE A 116 -2.44 -7.63 2.68
CA PHE A 116 -3.87 -7.58 2.41
C PHE A 116 -4.36 -8.83 1.69
N ARG A 117 -5.62 -9.19 1.93
CA ARG A 117 -6.34 -10.23 1.20
C ARG A 117 -7.68 -9.68 0.77
N LYS A 118 -8.12 -10.06 -0.42
CA LYS A 118 -9.43 -9.70 -0.95
C LYS A 118 -10.22 -10.98 -1.17
N ASP A 119 -11.41 -11.05 -0.59
CA ASP A 119 -12.29 -12.22 -0.61
C ASP A 119 -13.69 -11.83 -1.09
N SER A 120 -14.45 -12.84 -1.50
CA SER A 120 -15.91 -12.75 -1.70
C SER A 120 -16.63 -13.17 -0.43
N ASN A 121 -17.80 -12.58 -0.20
CA ASN A 121 -18.69 -12.95 0.91
C ASN A 121 -19.41 -14.28 0.67
#